data_AF-A0A6S7LUR7-F1
#
_entry.id   AF-A0A6S7LUR7-F1
#
_cell.length_a   1.000
_cell.length_b   1.000
_cell.length_c   1.000
_cell.angle_alpha   90.00
_cell.angle_beta   90.00
_cell.angle_gamma   90.00
#
_symmetry.space_group_name_H-M   'P 1'
#
loop_
_entity.id
_entity.type
_entity.pdbx_description
1 polymer ?
#
loop_
_entity_poly.entity_id
_entity_poly.type
_entity_poly.pdbx_seq_one_letter_code
_entity_poly.pdbx_strand_id
1 'polypeptide(L)'
;MAAALPEQKLPIEAAVSPKRPGFGTKGRDIQLQANFFELKLPNGDIHHYDIAITPDKCPRAVNHAVVQTMVNQYHKMFGGQKPVYDGRKNLYSRSPLPIDKDK
;
A
#
# COMPACT_ATOMS: atom_id res chain seq x y z
N MET A 1 -35.46 -5.90 39.07
CA MET A 1 -34.29 -6.31 38.28
C MET A 1 -34.75 -6.50 36.85
N ALA A 2 -34.42 -5.57 35.95
CA ALA A 2 -34.80 -5.68 34.54
C ALA A 2 -33.76 -6.56 33.83
N ALA A 3 -34.22 -7.65 33.20
CA ALA A 3 -33.37 -8.53 32.42
C ALA A 3 -32.92 -7.80 31.14
N ALA A 4 -31.60 -7.72 30.93
CA ALA A 4 -31.03 -7.19 29.70
C ALA A 4 -31.38 -8.13 28.53
N LEU A 5 -31.93 -7.56 27.45
CA LEU A 5 -32.17 -8.28 26.20
C LEU A 5 -30.82 -8.72 25.59
N PRO A 6 -30.74 -9.91 24.97
CA PRO A 6 -29.51 -10.38 24.37
C PRO A 6 -29.12 -9.49 23.17
N GLU A 7 -27.88 -9.03 23.14
CA GLU A 7 -27.29 -8.36 21.98
C GLU A 7 -27.32 -9.32 20.77
N GLN A 8 -28.22 -9.08 19.83
CA GLN A 8 -28.16 -9.72 18.52
C GLN A 8 -26.94 -9.17 17.77
N LYS A 9 -25.83 -9.92 17.78
CA LYS A 9 -24.77 -9.74 16.79
C LYS A 9 -25.35 -10.06 15.41
N LEU A 10 -25.75 -9.02 14.67
CA LEU A 10 -26.01 -9.13 13.24
C LEU A 10 -24.77 -9.74 12.57
N PRO A 11 -24.92 -10.75 11.71
CA PRO A 11 -23.79 -11.26 10.95
C PRO A 11 -23.22 -10.10 10.14
N ILE A 12 -21.95 -9.80 10.32
CA ILE A 12 -21.21 -8.93 9.41
C ILE A 12 -20.96 -9.76 8.14
N GLU A 13 -22.03 -10.13 7.43
CA GLU A 13 -21.90 -10.42 6.01
C GLU A 13 -21.40 -9.11 5.42
N ALA A 14 -20.14 -9.11 4.96
CA ALA A 14 -19.51 -7.95 4.39
C ALA A 14 -20.47 -7.31 3.40
N ALA A 15 -20.95 -6.11 3.69
CA ALA A 15 -21.88 -5.39 2.83
C ALA A 15 -21.15 -5.06 1.52
N VAL A 16 -21.20 -5.98 0.54
CA VAL A 16 -20.58 -5.79 -0.76
C VAL A 16 -21.43 -4.78 -1.52
N SER A 17 -20.81 -3.69 -1.95
CA SER A 17 -21.50 -2.70 -2.78
C SER A 17 -22.02 -3.36 -4.07
N PRO A 18 -23.24 -3.01 -4.52
CA PRO A 18 -23.80 -3.62 -5.72
C PRO A 18 -22.92 -3.32 -6.94
N LYS A 19 -22.82 -4.29 -7.85
CA LYS A 19 -22.09 -4.10 -9.12
C LYS A 19 -22.76 -3.01 -9.94
N ARG A 20 -21.96 -2.28 -10.73
CA ARG A 20 -22.46 -1.29 -11.70
C ARG A 20 -23.48 -1.98 -12.64
N PRO A 21 -24.75 -1.52 -12.70
CA PRO A 21 -25.78 -2.17 -13.53
C PRO A 21 -25.59 -1.94 -15.03
N GLY A 22 -24.86 -0.89 -15.43
CA GLY A 22 -24.57 -0.57 -16.83
C GLY A 22 -24.02 0.84 -17.00
N PHE A 23 -24.01 1.32 -18.25
CA PHE A 23 -23.65 2.69 -18.63
C PHE A 23 -24.91 3.49 -19.03
N GLY A 24 -24.93 4.79 -18.74
CA GLY A 24 -26.05 5.66 -19.11
C GLY A 24 -26.06 5.97 -20.62
N THR A 25 -27.25 6.12 -21.21
CA THR A 25 -27.44 6.32 -22.66
C THR A 25 -28.22 7.59 -23.03
N LYS A 26 -28.74 8.31 -22.03
CA LYS A 26 -29.50 9.54 -22.25
C LYS A 26 -28.56 10.74 -22.34
N GLY A 27 -28.82 11.63 -23.29
CA GLY A 27 -28.08 12.87 -23.47
C GLY A 27 -27.37 12.93 -24.83
N ARG A 28 -26.69 14.04 -25.07
CA ARG A 28 -25.83 14.23 -26.25
C ARG A 28 -24.39 13.98 -25.84
N ASP A 29 -23.67 13.20 -26.64
CA ASP A 29 -22.26 12.93 -26.42
C ASP A 29 -21.43 14.22 -26.50
N ILE A 30 -20.45 14.33 -25.59
CA ILE A 30 -19.49 15.43 -25.52
C ILE A 30 -18.09 14.87 -25.30
N GLN A 31 -17.11 15.45 -25.98
CA GLN A 31 -15.70 15.09 -25.79
C GLN A 31 -15.17 15.80 -24.53
N LEU A 32 -14.56 15.02 -23.64
CA LEU A 32 -13.97 15.51 -22.40
C LEU A 32 -12.51 15.10 -22.33
N GLN A 33 -11.70 15.92 -21.68
CA GLN A 33 -10.37 15.56 -21.22
C GLN A 33 -10.40 15.54 -19.71
N ALA A 34 -9.95 14.44 -19.12
CA ALA A 34 -9.76 14.33 -17.69
C ALA A 34 -8.26 14.35 -17.39
N ASN A 35 -7.91 14.77 -16.18
CA ASN A 35 -6.56 14.64 -15.60
C ASN A 35 -6.26 13.19 -15.17
N PHE A 36 -6.70 12.22 -15.96
CA PHE A 36 -6.50 10.79 -15.76
C PHE A 36 -5.50 10.28 -16.80
N PHE A 37 -4.38 9.77 -16.33
CA PHE A 37 -3.31 9.24 -17.17
C PHE A 37 -3.30 7.71 -17.06
N GLU A 38 -3.36 7.02 -18.19
CA GLU A 38 -3.33 5.56 -18.23
C GLU A 38 -1.95 5.05 -17.82
N LEU A 39 -1.91 4.13 -16.85
CA LEU A 39 -0.68 3.50 -16.38
C LEU A 39 -0.62 2.04 -16.82
N LYS A 40 0.50 1.63 -17.41
CA LYS A 40 0.79 0.22 -17.70
C LYS A 40 1.60 -0.37 -16.55
N LEU A 41 0.96 -1.22 -15.75
CA LEU A 41 1.62 -1.88 -14.62
C LEU A 41 2.36 -3.14 -15.11
N PRO A 42 3.63 -3.33 -14.72
CA PRO A 42 4.34 -4.56 -15.01
C PRO A 42 3.77 -5.71 -14.17
N ASN A 43 3.77 -6.91 -14.73
CA ASN A 43 3.41 -8.12 -14.00
C ASN A 43 4.58 -8.56 -13.10
N GLY A 44 4.25 -9.13 -11.95
CA GLY A 44 5.20 -9.74 -11.03
C GLY A 44 4.87 -9.45 -9.57
N ASP A 45 5.63 -10.10 -8.70
CA ASP A 45 5.45 -9.96 -7.27
C ASP A 45 6.17 -8.72 -6.73
N ILE A 46 5.59 -8.18 -5.66
CA ILE A 46 6.17 -7.09 -4.87
C ILE A 46 6.43 -7.65 -3.49
N HIS A 47 7.65 -7.44 -2.98
CA HIS A 47 8.04 -7.89 -1.65
C HIS A 47 7.86 -6.74 -0.67
N HIS A 48 7.07 -6.98 0.37
CA HIS A 48 6.81 -6.02 1.45
C HIS A 48 7.64 -6.39 2.68
N TYR A 49 8.29 -5.38 3.25
CA TYR A 49 9.08 -5.48 4.47
C TYR A 49 8.61 -4.47 5.50
N ASP A 50 8.51 -4.92 6.74
CA ASP A 50 8.27 -4.06 7.89
C ASP A 50 9.60 -3.50 8.41
N ILE A 51 9.73 -2.17 8.36
CA ILE A 51 10.86 -1.42 8.90
C ILE A 51 10.47 -0.77 10.22
N ALA A 52 11.36 -0.89 11.21
CA ALA A 52 11.32 -0.11 12.44
C ALA A 52 12.54 0.84 12.48
N ILE A 53 12.28 2.15 12.57
CA ILE A 53 13.30 3.18 12.77
C ILE A 53 13.18 3.66 14.21
N THR A 54 14.31 3.66 14.93
CA THR A 54 14.41 4.16 16.30
C THR A 54 15.34 5.37 16.31
N PRO A 55 14.91 6.53 16.85
CA PRO A 55 13.65 6.80 17.56
C PRO A 55 12.42 6.91 16.63
N ASP A 56 11.26 6.56 17.17
CA ASP A 56 9.98 6.36 16.46
C ASP A 56 9.24 7.66 16.08
N LYS A 57 9.57 8.78 16.73
CA LYS A 57 8.89 10.08 16.56
C LYS A 57 9.62 11.07 15.63
N CYS A 58 10.35 10.57 14.64
CA CYS A 58 10.99 11.43 13.65
C CYS A 58 9.98 11.93 12.59
N PRO A 59 10.14 13.17 12.06
CA PRO A 59 9.36 13.64 10.92
C PRO A 59 9.52 12.72 9.70
N ARG A 60 8.46 12.58 8.90
CA ARG A 60 8.46 11.70 7.70
C ARG A 60 9.61 12.01 6.73
N ALA A 61 9.95 13.28 6.56
CA ALA A 61 11.07 13.71 5.72
C ALA A 61 12.42 13.16 6.22
N VAL A 62 12.62 13.14 7.54
CA VAL A 62 13.82 12.57 8.16
C VAL A 62 13.86 11.06 7.95
N ASN A 63 12.73 10.36 8.12
CA ASN A 63 12.65 8.91 7.87
C ASN A 63 12.99 8.56 6.41
N HIS A 64 12.50 9.36 5.45
CA HIS A 64 12.90 9.21 4.05
C HIS A 64 14.39 9.41 3.84
N ALA A 65 14.98 10.46 4.43
CA ALA A 65 16.42 10.72 4.32
C ALA A 65 17.26 9.57 4.92
N VAL A 66 16.84 9.03 6.07
CA VAL A 66 17.50 7.88 6.71
C VAL A 66 17.47 6.65 5.81
N VAL A 67 16.28 6.26 5.32
CA VAL A 67 16.14 5.08 4.45
C VAL A 67 16.85 5.28 3.12
N GLN A 68 16.78 6.47 2.53
CA GLN A 68 17.49 6.79 1.30
C GLN A 68 19.01 6.69 1.48
N THR A 69 19.53 7.21 2.61
CA THR A 69 20.96 7.11 2.93
C THR A 69 21.37 5.66 3.14
N MET A 70 20.56 4.87 3.85
CA MET A 70 20.79 3.44 4.03
C MET A 70 20.86 2.69 2.69
N VAL A 71 19.91 2.92 1.80
CA VAL A 71 19.88 2.27 0.47
C VAL A 71 21.08 2.68 -0.39
N ASN A 72 21.47 3.96 -0.35
CA ASN A 72 22.60 4.45 -1.12
C ASN A 72 23.93 3.93 -0.58
N GLN A 73 24.13 3.92 0.75
CA GLN A 73 25.38 3.51 1.38
C GLN A 73 25.56 1.99 1.34
N TYR A 74 24.49 1.23 1.54
CA TYR A 74 24.52 -0.24 1.56
C TYR A 74 23.95 -0.85 0.28
N HIS A 75 24.14 -0.20 -0.87
CA HIS A 75 23.59 -0.60 -2.16
C HIS A 75 23.86 -2.07 -2.55
N LYS A 76 25.01 -2.61 -2.12
CA LYS A 76 25.37 -4.02 -2.33
C LYS A 76 24.41 -4.98 -1.61
N MET A 77 23.94 -4.65 -0.41
CA MET A 77 22.97 -5.46 0.33
C MET A 77 21.59 -5.45 -0.33
N PHE A 78 21.25 -4.37 -1.03
CA PHE A 78 20.00 -4.27 -1.78
C PHE A 78 20.10 -4.89 -3.19
N GLY A 79 21.19 -5.58 -3.53
CA GLY A 79 21.35 -6.24 -4.83
C GLY A 79 21.24 -5.28 -6.02
N GLY A 80 21.61 -4.01 -5.83
CA GLY A 80 21.46 -2.99 -6.86
C GLY A 80 20.06 -2.36 -6.96
N GLN A 81 19.11 -2.82 -6.15
CA GLN A 81 17.72 -2.40 -6.20
C GLN A 81 17.49 -1.07 -5.50
N LYS A 82 16.44 -0.36 -5.93
CA LYS A 82 15.97 0.88 -5.32
C LYS A 82 14.60 0.61 -4.69
N PRO A 83 14.54 0.10 -3.46
CA PRO A 83 13.27 -0.12 -2.79
C PRO A 83 12.56 1.21 -2.50
N VAL A 84 11.23 1.16 -2.43
CA VAL A 84 10.36 2.32 -2.20
C VAL A 84 9.84 2.28 -0.77
N TYR A 85 9.91 3.40 -0.08
CA TYR A 85 9.51 3.52 1.32
C TYR A 85 8.34 4.50 1.48
N ASP A 86 7.40 4.18 2.35
CA ASP A 86 6.22 5.00 2.61
C ASP A 86 6.47 6.14 3.62
N GLY A 87 7.63 6.18 4.28
CA GLY A 87 7.94 7.18 5.30
C GLY A 87 7.57 6.77 6.73
N ARG A 88 7.02 5.56 6.93
CA ARG A 88 6.64 4.99 8.22
C ARG A 88 7.23 3.60 8.42
N LYS A 89 6.53 2.55 7.99
CA LYS A 89 6.91 1.16 8.30
C LYS A 89 7.03 0.30 7.05
N ASN A 90 6.51 0.75 5.91
CA ASN A 90 6.38 -0.11 4.75
C ASN A 90 7.48 0.16 3.73
N LEU A 91 8.28 -0.85 3.45
CA LEU A 91 9.25 -0.86 2.35
C LEU A 91 8.84 -1.90 1.32
N TYR A 92 8.93 -1.53 0.05
CA TYR A 92 8.60 -2.39 -1.08
C TYR A 92 9.80 -2.55 -2.02
N SER A 93 10.08 -3.77 -2.46
CA SER A 93 11.10 -4.06 -3.47
C SER A 93 10.54 -4.92 -4.60
N ARG A 94 11.21 -4.88 -5.76
CA ARG A 94 10.81 -5.62 -6.96
C ARG A 94 11.22 -7.08 -6.93
N SER A 95 12.31 -7.42 -6.24
CA SER A 95 12.73 -8.80 -6.00
C SER A 95 13.11 -8.96 -4.53
N PRO A 96 13.20 -10.21 -4.02
CA PRO A 96 13.46 -10.41 -2.62
C PRO A 96 14.86 -9.90 -2.30
N LEU A 97 14.97 -9.09 -1.25
CA LEU A 97 16.25 -8.69 -0.69
C LEU A 97 16.94 -9.94 -0.11
N PRO A 98 18.28 -10.04 -0.18
CA PRO A 98 19.07 -11.14 0.36
C PRO A 98 19.16 -11.05 1.89
N ILE A 99 18.00 -11.00 2.53
CA ILE A 99 17.78 -10.96 3.98
C ILE A 99 17.03 -12.23 4.39
N ASP A 100 16.86 -13.18 3.47
CA ASP A 100 16.17 -14.42 3.80
C ASP A 100 16.93 -15.15 4.88
N LYS A 101 16.14 -15.55 5.88
CA LYS A 101 16.54 -15.78 7.25
C LYS A 101 16.80 -17.25 7.39
N ASP A 102 17.97 -17.60 7.93
CA ASP A 102 18.08 -18.76 8.80
C ASP A 102 16.87 -18.74 9.74
N LYS A 103 16.01 -19.74 9.61
CA LYS A 103 14.93 -20.02 10.53
C LYS A 103 15.13 -21.41 11.09
#